data_AF-A0AAD1R079-F1
#
_entry.id   AF-A0AAD1R079-F1
#
_cell.length_a   1.000
_cell.length_b   1.000
_cell.length_c   1.000
_cell.angle_alpha   90.00
_cell.angle_beta   90.00
_cell.angle_gamma   90.00
#
_symmetry.space_group_name_H-M   'P 1'
#
loop_
_entity.id
_entity.type
_entity.pdbx_description
1 polymer ?
#
loop_
_entity_poly.entity_id
_entity_poly.type
_entity_poly.pdbx_seq_one_letter_code
_entity_poly.pdbx_strand_id
1 'polypeptide(L)'
;MQIQDGARDTGSPILEPEVGDSQSSFHSTDMTPATDASISTMLDKLKTALCSEKTEGLLEAHNDLAEAHVALENKVRYLEGKITDNEERDRRNNIRIRGIPENVGPQDLPQFVQKLFKSMIPTLTEADL
;
A
#
# COMPACT_ATOMS: atom_id res chain seq x y z
N MET A 1 10.48 -5.30 -39.37
CA MET A 1 10.85 -6.09 -40.56
C MET A 1 12.03 -5.41 -41.21
N GLN A 2 13.25 -5.92 -41.02
CA GLN A 2 14.39 -5.75 -41.93
C GLN A 2 15.53 -6.63 -41.40
N ILE A 3 15.64 -7.80 -42.02
CA ILE A 3 16.82 -8.66 -42.02
C ILE A 3 17.69 -8.14 -43.15
N GLN A 4 18.99 -7.99 -42.93
CA GLN A 4 19.96 -7.91 -44.02
C GLN A 4 21.14 -8.83 -43.75
N ASP A 5 21.31 -9.72 -44.72
CA ASP A 5 22.33 -10.74 -44.88
C ASP A 5 23.72 -10.16 -45.14
N GLY A 6 24.74 -10.99 -44.91
CA GLY A 6 26.11 -10.69 -45.31
C GLY A 6 27.03 -11.91 -45.25
N ALA A 7 26.74 -12.93 -46.05
CA ALA A 7 27.66 -14.05 -46.30
C ALA A 7 28.86 -13.59 -47.15
N ARG A 8 30.09 -13.96 -46.76
CA ARG A 8 31.22 -14.12 -47.68
C ARG A 8 32.10 -15.31 -47.27
N ASP A 9 31.97 -16.33 -48.12
CA ASP A 9 32.84 -17.47 -48.37
C ASP A 9 34.19 -17.03 -48.97
N THR A 10 35.30 -17.58 -48.46
CA THR A 10 36.55 -17.80 -49.22
C THR A 10 37.25 -19.04 -48.67
N GLY A 11 37.04 -20.20 -49.30
CA GLY A 11 37.77 -21.42 -49.02
C GLY A 11 39.23 -21.42 -49.50
N SER A 12 40.05 -22.27 -48.87
CA SER A 12 41.09 -23.13 -49.49
C SER A 12 41.81 -24.00 -48.43
N PRO A 13 42.45 -25.14 -48.80
CA PRO A 13 42.16 -26.42 -48.15
C PRO A 13 43.38 -27.17 -47.52
N ILE A 14 43.05 -28.28 -46.84
CA ILE A 14 43.84 -29.52 -46.59
C ILE A 14 44.98 -29.47 -45.55
N LEU A 15 44.81 -30.26 -44.48
CA LEU A 15 45.64 -31.43 -44.11
C LEU A 15 45.01 -32.14 -42.90
N GLU A 16 44.53 -33.36 -43.10
CA GLU A 16 44.23 -34.32 -42.03
C GLU A 16 45.51 -34.66 -41.25
N PRO A 17 45.38 -35.02 -39.96
CA PRO A 17 45.76 -36.39 -39.66
C PRO A 17 44.83 -37.10 -38.66
N GLU A 18 44.61 -38.37 -39.00
CA GLU A 18 44.63 -39.54 -38.10
C GLU A 18 43.55 -39.64 -37.02
N VAL A 19 42.58 -40.50 -37.34
CA VAL A 19 41.65 -41.17 -36.43
C VAL A 19 42.45 -41.99 -35.41
N GLY A 20 42.51 -41.50 -34.17
CA GLY A 20 42.90 -42.29 -33.00
C GLY A 20 41.66 -42.71 -32.22
N ASP A 21 41.18 -43.94 -32.43
CA ASP A 21 40.17 -44.58 -31.60
C ASP A 21 40.68 -44.69 -30.15
N SER A 22 40.34 -43.72 -29.32
CA SER A 22 40.41 -43.85 -27.87
C SER A 22 39.03 -44.21 -27.38
N GLN A 23 38.77 -45.52 -27.26
CA GLN A 23 37.70 -46.02 -26.40
C GLN A 23 38.01 -45.62 -24.95
N SER A 24 37.63 -44.40 -24.56
CA SER A 24 37.50 -44.08 -23.14
C SER A 24 36.24 -44.77 -22.65
N SER A 25 36.43 -45.96 -22.07
CA SER A 25 35.46 -46.62 -21.21
C SER A 25 35.02 -45.63 -20.12
N PHE A 26 33.92 -44.91 -20.37
CA PHE A 26 33.17 -44.25 -19.32
C PHE A 26 32.58 -45.36 -18.46
N HIS A 27 33.28 -45.66 -17.36
CA HIS A 27 32.66 -46.30 -16.22
C HIS A 27 31.56 -45.35 -15.75
N SER A 28 30.30 -45.68 -16.04
CA SER A 28 29.16 -45.12 -15.33
C SER A 28 29.37 -45.46 -13.87
N THR A 29 29.82 -44.49 -13.08
CA THR A 29 29.82 -44.60 -11.62
C THR A 29 28.36 -44.67 -11.21
N ASP A 30 27.85 -45.88 -11.00
CA ASP A 30 26.58 -46.11 -10.31
C ASP A 30 26.67 -45.40 -8.95
N MET A 31 26.06 -44.21 -8.87
CA MET A 31 25.86 -43.51 -7.62
C MET A 31 24.95 -44.37 -6.76
N THR A 32 25.49 -44.90 -5.67
CA THR A 32 24.78 -45.80 -4.78
C THR A 32 23.49 -45.15 -4.23
N PRO A 33 22.40 -45.91 -4.00
CA PRO A 33 21.14 -45.35 -3.49
C PRO A 33 21.26 -44.66 -2.12
N ALA A 34 22.29 -45.00 -1.34
CA ALA A 34 22.59 -44.34 -0.06
C ALA A 34 23.07 -42.89 -0.22
N THR A 35 23.86 -42.60 -1.26
CA THR A 35 24.33 -41.24 -1.56
C THR A 35 23.19 -40.34 -2.05
N ASP A 36 22.26 -40.89 -2.84
CA ASP A 36 21.12 -40.15 -3.37
C ASP A 36 20.08 -39.79 -2.28
N ALA A 37 19.82 -40.72 -1.36
CA ALA A 37 18.98 -40.48 -0.18
C ALA A 37 19.58 -39.43 0.77
N SER A 38 20.90 -39.41 0.92
CA SER A 38 21.60 -38.41 1.75
C SER A 38 21.49 -37.00 1.15
N ILE A 39 21.68 -36.89 -0.17
CA ILE A 39 21.52 -35.63 -0.91
C ILE A 39 20.09 -35.12 -0.81
N SER A 40 19.08 -35.98 -1.03
CA SER A 40 17.66 -35.60 -0.88
C SER A 40 17.37 -35.07 0.52
N THR A 41 17.87 -35.75 1.56
CA THR A 41 17.66 -35.33 2.95
C THR A 41 18.31 -33.96 3.24
N MET A 42 19.48 -33.68 2.68
CA MET A 42 20.13 -32.37 2.83
C MET A 42 19.35 -31.26 2.12
N LEU A 43 18.83 -31.52 0.91
CA LEU A 43 18.03 -30.55 0.18
C LEU A 43 16.73 -30.20 0.93
N ASP A 44 16.08 -31.19 1.54
CA ASP A 44 14.85 -30.94 2.29
C ASP A 44 15.12 -30.14 3.57
N LYS A 45 16.24 -30.39 4.25
CA LYS A 45 16.68 -29.56 5.39
C LYS A 45 16.96 -28.12 4.99
N LEU A 46 17.64 -27.90 3.86
CA LEU A 46 17.94 -26.56 3.34
C LEU A 46 16.66 -25.81 2.94
N LYS A 47 15.72 -26.48 2.25
CA LYS A 47 14.42 -25.90 1.93
C LYS A 47 13.63 -25.54 3.18
N THR A 48 13.64 -26.41 4.18
CA THR A 48 12.94 -26.18 5.46
C THR A 48 13.54 -24.99 6.19
N ALA A 49 14.87 -24.91 6.29
CA ALA A 49 15.56 -23.79 6.93
C ALA A 49 15.27 -22.46 6.22
N LEU A 50 15.36 -22.43 4.88
CA LEU A 50 15.07 -21.24 4.09
C LEU A 50 13.59 -20.82 4.20
N CYS A 51 12.66 -21.77 4.23
CA CYS A 51 11.25 -21.46 4.48
C CYS A 51 11.04 -20.87 5.87
N SER A 52 11.64 -21.45 6.92
CA SER A 52 11.52 -20.95 8.30
C SER A 52 11.99 -19.51 8.40
N GLU A 53 13.19 -19.22 7.91
CA GLU A 53 13.78 -17.88 7.91
C GLU A 53 12.88 -16.87 7.18
N LYS A 54 12.37 -17.23 6.00
CA LYS A 54 11.47 -16.36 5.24
C LYS A 54 10.14 -16.12 5.95
N THR A 55 9.58 -17.15 6.61
CA THR A 55 8.33 -16.99 7.37
C THR A 55 8.52 -16.14 8.62
N GLU A 56 9.65 -16.26 9.31
CA GLU A 56 10.00 -15.45 10.47
C GLU A 56 10.15 -13.98 10.08
N GLY A 57 10.90 -13.69 9.02
CA GLY A 57 11.05 -12.31 8.51
C GLY A 57 9.74 -11.70 8.01
N LEU A 58 8.86 -12.50 7.39
CA LEU A 58 7.53 -12.03 6.99
C LEU A 58 6.64 -11.74 8.19
N LEU A 59 6.73 -12.56 9.24
CA LEU A 59 5.96 -12.37 10.47
C LEU A 59 6.38 -11.09 11.21
N GLU A 60 7.69 -10.84 11.29
CA GLU A 60 8.24 -9.60 11.87
C GLU A 60 7.73 -8.37 11.10
N ALA A 61 7.91 -8.35 9.77
CA ALA A 61 7.44 -7.25 8.94
C ALA A 61 5.91 -7.04 9.02
N HIS A 62 5.14 -8.12 9.15
CA HIS A 62 3.70 -8.05 9.33
C HIS A 62 3.34 -7.42 10.68
N ASN A 63 4.02 -7.79 11.75
CA ASN A 63 3.78 -7.23 13.08
C ASN A 63 4.10 -5.73 13.12
N ASP A 64 5.24 -5.33 12.57
CA ASP A 64 5.63 -3.92 12.47
C ASP A 64 4.59 -3.11 11.70
N LEU A 65 4.09 -3.66 10.58
CA LEU A 65 3.05 -3.01 9.78
C LEU A 65 1.73 -2.92 10.54
N ALA A 66 1.33 -3.96 11.27
CA ALA A 66 0.12 -3.97 12.06
C ALA A 66 0.18 -2.93 13.19
N GLU A 67 1.31 -2.82 13.89
CA GLU A 67 1.52 -1.81 14.93
C GLU A 67 1.47 -0.40 14.36
N ALA A 68 2.16 -0.15 13.25
CA ALA A 68 2.12 1.13 12.56
C ALA A 68 0.71 1.51 12.09
N HIS A 69 -0.06 0.53 11.60
CA HIS A 69 -1.44 0.73 11.18
C HIS A 69 -2.32 1.16 12.37
N VAL A 70 -2.26 0.45 13.49
CA VAL A 70 -3.03 0.80 14.70
C VAL A 70 -2.64 2.18 15.23
N ALA A 71 -1.34 2.51 15.23
CA ALA A 71 -0.88 3.84 15.63
C ALA A 71 -1.44 4.94 14.72
N LEU A 72 -1.49 4.70 13.42
CA LEU A 72 -2.05 5.64 12.45
C LEU A 72 -3.56 5.81 12.63
N GLU A 73 -4.32 4.72 12.77
CA GLU A 73 -5.76 4.76 13.02
C GLU A 73 -6.10 5.57 14.28
N ASN A 74 -5.35 5.37 15.37
CA ASN A 74 -5.54 6.13 16.60
C ASN A 74 -5.26 7.61 16.40
N LYS A 75 -4.23 7.96 15.62
CA LYS A 75 -3.91 9.35 15.30
C LYS A 75 -4.97 10.00 14.43
N VAL A 76 -5.50 9.28 13.45
CA VAL A 76 -6.61 9.76 12.60
C VAL A 76 -7.83 10.05 13.47
N ARG A 77 -8.25 9.10 14.30
CA ARG A 77 -9.40 9.27 15.22
C ARG A 77 -9.22 10.47 16.14
N TYR A 78 -8.01 10.65 16.69
CA TYR A 78 -7.70 11.80 17.53
C TYR A 78 -7.88 13.12 16.75
N LEU A 79 -7.34 13.21 15.54
CA LEU A 79 -7.44 14.41 14.72
C LEU A 79 -8.89 14.70 14.30
N GLU A 80 -9.67 13.69 13.94
CA GLU A 80 -11.10 13.84 13.65
C GLU A 80 -11.87 14.41 14.85
N GLY A 81 -11.56 13.95 16.06
CA GLY A 81 -12.10 14.51 17.30
C GLY A 81 -11.74 15.98 17.47
N LYS A 82 -10.47 16.34 17.25
CA LYS A 82 -10.01 17.73 17.32
C LYS A 82 -10.66 18.64 16.28
N ILE A 83 -10.90 18.14 15.07
CA ILE A 83 -11.60 18.87 14.01
C ILE A 83 -13.04 19.11 14.42
N THR A 84 -13.74 18.07 14.88
CA THR A 84 -15.12 18.17 15.34
C THR A 84 -15.27 19.17 16.47
N ASP A 85 -14.38 19.11 17.47
CA ASP A 85 -14.36 20.05 18.60
C ASP A 85 -14.16 21.50 18.14
N ASN A 86 -13.25 21.72 17.19
CA ASN A 86 -12.99 23.05 16.65
C ASN A 86 -14.17 23.58 15.85
N GLU A 87 -14.76 22.77 14.97
CA GLU A 87 -15.95 23.18 14.22
C GLU A 87 -17.12 23.52 15.15
N GLU A 88 -17.31 22.74 16.22
CA GLU A 88 -18.36 23.01 17.18
C GLU A 88 -18.08 24.28 18.00
N ARG A 89 -16.81 24.52 18.34
CA ARG A 89 -16.41 25.77 19.00
C ARG A 89 -16.63 26.98 18.10
N ASP A 90 -16.30 26.87 16.82
CA ASP A 90 -16.50 27.94 15.83
C ASP A 90 -17.98 28.22 15.57
N ARG A 91 -18.83 27.18 15.63
CA ARG A 91 -20.28 27.30 15.48
C ARG A 91 -21.04 27.63 16.76
N ARG A 92 -20.40 27.65 17.93
CA ARG A 92 -21.07 27.81 19.24
C ARG A 92 -21.96 29.06 19.35
N ASN A 93 -21.55 30.15 18.71
CA ASN A 93 -22.30 31.41 18.73
C ASN A 93 -23.21 31.57 17.50
N ASN A 94 -23.30 30.57 16.63
CA ASN A 94 -24.08 30.63 15.41
C ASN A 94 -25.44 29.96 15.63
N ILE A 95 -26.51 30.66 15.28
CA ILE A 95 -27.87 30.13 15.32
C ILE A 95 -28.38 30.00 13.88
N ARG A 96 -28.94 28.83 13.55
CA ARG A 96 -29.53 28.58 12.24
C ARG A 96 -31.05 28.75 12.30
N ILE A 97 -31.55 29.85 11.73
CA ILE A 97 -32.99 30.14 11.64
C ILE A 97 -33.52 29.59 10.30
N ARG A 98 -34.62 28.83 10.34
CA ARG A 98 -35.28 28.24 9.16
C ARG A 98 -36.61 28.93 8.89
N GLY A 99 -37.03 28.95 7.62
CA GLY A 99 -38.33 29.54 7.22
C GLY A 99 -38.32 31.05 7.04
N ILE A 100 -37.13 31.66 6.87
CA ILE A 100 -37.03 33.07 6.49
C ILE A 100 -37.53 33.23 5.04
N PRO A 101 -38.47 34.15 4.77
CA PRO A 101 -38.90 34.45 3.41
C PRO A 101 -37.75 34.91 2.51
N GLU A 102 -37.67 34.40 1.28
CA GLU A 102 -36.56 34.68 0.34
C GLU A 102 -36.51 36.14 -0.12
N ASN A 103 -37.60 36.88 0.01
CA ASN A 103 -37.66 38.31 -0.30
C ASN A 103 -36.97 39.19 0.76
N VAL A 104 -36.60 38.63 1.93
CA VAL A 104 -35.79 39.34 2.93
C VAL A 104 -34.34 39.33 2.47
N GLY A 105 -33.88 40.48 1.99
CA GLY A 105 -32.50 40.65 1.56
C GLY A 105 -31.51 40.67 2.73
N PRO A 106 -30.20 40.52 2.47
CA PRO A 106 -29.15 40.57 3.50
C PRO A 106 -29.17 41.86 4.32
N GLN A 107 -29.59 42.97 3.69
CA GLN A 107 -29.67 44.30 4.30
C GLN A 107 -30.75 44.36 5.40
N ASP A 108 -31.86 43.66 5.19
CA ASP A 108 -33.06 43.70 6.04
C ASP A 108 -33.08 42.57 7.08
N LEU A 109 -32.22 41.56 6.89
CA LEU A 109 -32.15 40.37 7.74
C LEU A 109 -31.93 40.70 9.23
N PRO A 110 -31.03 41.64 9.63
CA PRO A 110 -30.85 41.96 11.04
C PRO A 110 -32.13 42.50 11.70
N GLN A 111 -32.82 43.42 11.01
CA GLN A 111 -34.07 44.00 11.52
C GLN A 111 -35.20 42.97 11.57
N PHE A 112 -35.25 42.07 10.58
CA PHE A 112 -36.21 40.96 10.58
C PHE A 112 -35.98 40.05 11.79
N VAL A 113 -34.74 39.64 12.04
CA VAL A 113 -34.37 38.77 13.15
C VAL A 113 -34.68 39.43 14.51
N GLN A 114 -34.37 40.72 14.68
CA GLN A 114 -34.72 41.46 15.90
C GLN A 114 -36.24 41.51 16.14
N LYS A 115 -37.04 41.78 15.10
CA LYS A 115 -38.51 41.76 15.21
C LYS A 115 -39.03 40.38 15.57
N LEU A 116 -38.47 39.33 14.98
CA LEU A 116 -38.82 37.94 15.27
C LEU A 116 -38.57 37.62 16.75
N PHE A 117 -37.38 37.93 17.26
CA PHE A 117 -37.05 37.68 18.67
C PHE A 117 -37.89 38.51 19.64
N LYS A 118 -38.11 39.81 19.39
CA LYS A 118 -39.01 40.65 20.21
C LYS A 118 -40.45 40.12 20.23
N SER A 119 -40.92 39.53 19.13
CA SER A 119 -42.27 38.95 19.06
C SER A 119 -42.41 37.64 19.86
N MET A 120 -41.36 36.80 19.89
CA MET A 120 -41.39 35.52 20.60
C MET A 120 -41.00 35.63 22.07
N ILE A 121 -40.09 36.54 22.41
CA ILE A 121 -39.60 36.76 23.76
C ILE A 121 -39.68 38.27 24.06
N PRO A 122 -40.86 38.75 24.50
CA PRO A 122 -41.09 40.19 24.73
C PRO A 122 -40.23 40.78 25.84
N THR A 123 -39.61 39.96 26.68
CA THR A 123 -38.73 40.38 27.78
C THR A 123 -37.30 40.66 27.34
N LEU A 124 -36.91 40.35 26.09
CA LEU A 124 -35.59 40.71 25.56
C LEU A 124 -35.48 42.22 25.44
N THR A 125 -34.46 42.79 26.07
CA THR A 125 -34.16 44.22 25.95
C THR A 125 -33.33 44.48 24.68
N GLU A 126 -33.25 45.74 24.24
CA GLU A 126 -32.37 46.10 23.11
C GLU A 126 -30.88 45.89 23.42
N ALA A 127 -30.50 45.78 24.69
CA ALA A 127 -29.13 45.44 25.08
C ALA A 127 -28.81 43.96 24.85
N ASP A 128 -29.83 43.11 24.70
CA ASP A 128 -29.70 41.66 24.50
C ASP A 128 -29.73 41.23 23.02
N LEU A 129 -29.97 42.18 22.09
CA LEU A 129 -30.24 41.96 20.65
C LEU A 129 -29.29 42.74 19.74
#